data_AF-A0AA36F8F0-F1
#
_entry.id   AF-A0AA36F8F0-F1
#
_cell.length_a   1.000
_cell.length_b   1.000
_cell.length_c   1.000
_cell.angle_alpha   90.00
_cell.angle_beta   90.00
_cell.angle_gamma   90.00
#
_symmetry.space_group_name_H-M   'P 1'
#
loop_
_entity.id
_entity.type
_entity.pdbx_description
1 polymer ?
#
loop_
_entity_poly.entity_id
_entity_poly.type
_entity_poly.pdbx_seq_one_letter_code
_entity_poly.pdbx_strand_id
1 'polypeptide(L)'
;MMAAPTVDFSKIEAPAITKFLFLQGKGAAEIHGEMKKVLKDGCPSYSTVKIWVSKFQTGNFEVTDEPRSCQLTSTREKPYHCNICGKAYSKKSSFVKHKCNPTKD
;
A
#
# COMPACT_ATOMS: atom_id res chain seq x y z
N MET A 1 -18.46 39.24 3.15
CA MET A 1 -17.34 38.35 2.80
C MET A 1 -17.56 37.06 3.56
N MET A 2 -18.12 36.02 2.94
CA MET A 2 -18.23 34.73 3.62
C MET A 2 -16.81 34.17 3.73
N ALA A 3 -16.33 33.98 4.96
CA ALA A 3 -15.05 33.34 5.20
C ALA A 3 -15.07 31.98 4.49
N ALA A 4 -14.11 31.75 3.59
CA ALA A 4 -13.95 30.45 2.97
C ALA A 4 -13.79 29.41 4.09
N PRO A 5 -14.52 28.29 4.06
CA PRO A 5 -14.34 27.24 5.06
C PRO A 5 -12.88 26.83 5.02
N THR A 6 -12.15 27.11 6.09
CA THR A 6 -10.78 26.63 6.27
C THR A 6 -10.88 25.14 6.52
N VAL A 7 -10.89 24.37 5.43
CA VAL A 7 -10.82 22.92 5.52
C VAL A 7 -9.47 22.60 6.16
N ASP A 8 -9.50 22.05 7.36
CA ASP A 8 -8.33 21.57 8.05
C ASP A 8 -7.78 20.35 7.30
N PHE A 9 -6.87 20.60 6.36
CA PHE A 9 -6.22 19.56 5.56
C PHE A 9 -5.46 18.55 6.43
N SER A 10 -5.16 18.90 7.69
CA SER A 10 -4.54 18.05 8.72
C SER A 10 -5.36 16.80 9.04
N LYS A 11 -6.68 16.82 8.80
CA LYS A 11 -7.60 15.69 9.02
C LYS A 11 -7.91 14.90 7.75
N ILE A 12 -7.43 15.34 6.59
CA ILE A 12 -7.69 14.64 5.33
C ILE A 12 -6.64 13.56 5.15
N GLU A 13 -7.09 12.31 5.15
CA GLU A 13 -6.19 11.17 4.98
C GLU A 13 -5.60 11.14 3.55
N ALA A 14 -4.30 10.86 3.45
CA ALA A 14 -3.58 10.73 2.18
C ALA A 14 -4.24 9.76 1.16
N PRO A 15 -4.86 8.64 1.57
CA PRO A 15 -5.66 7.80 0.69
C PRO A 15 -6.89 8.50 0.09
N ALA A 16 -7.57 9.38 0.85
CA ALA A 16 -8.73 10.13 0.38
C ALA A 16 -8.34 11.15 -0.69
N ILE A 17 -7.21 11.85 -0.50
CA ILE A 17 -6.62 12.75 -1.51
C ILE A 17 -6.24 11.97 -2.77
N THR A 18 -5.61 10.81 -2.61
CA THR A 18 -5.23 9.94 -3.73
C THR A 18 -6.45 9.48 -4.52
N LYS A 19 -7.52 9.09 -3.84
CA LYS A 19 -8.79 8.66 -4.46
C LYS A 19 -9.46 9.81 -5.20
N PHE A 20 -9.54 10.98 -4.59
CA PHE A 20 -10.10 12.17 -5.22
C PHE A 20 -9.36 12.51 -6.51
N LEU A 21 -8.03 12.60 -6.47
CA LEU A 21 -7.22 12.94 -7.64
C LEU A 21 -7.22 11.84 -8.71
N PHE A 22 -7.29 10.57 -8.31
CA PHE A 22 -7.46 9.44 -9.23
C PHE A 22 -8.81 9.50 -9.96
N LEU A 23 -9.90 9.84 -9.26
CA LEU A 23 -11.22 10.03 -9.87
C LEU A 23 -11.29 11.23 -10.83
N GLN A 24 -10.38 12.21 -10.69
CA GLN A 24 -10.17 13.27 -11.68
C GLN A 24 -9.38 12.81 -12.92
N GLY A 25 -9.02 11.51 -13.01
CA GLY A 25 -8.27 10.93 -14.14
C GLY A 25 -6.76 11.11 -14.07
N LYS A 26 -6.21 11.59 -12.94
CA LYS A 26 -4.76 11.81 -12.79
C LYS A 26 -4.00 10.51 -12.58
N GLY A 27 -2.81 10.40 -13.17
CA GLY A 27 -1.90 9.27 -12.95
C GLY A 27 -1.15 9.35 -11.60
N ALA A 28 -0.55 8.23 -11.17
CA ALA A 28 0.16 8.16 -9.88
C ALA A 28 1.28 9.19 -9.69
N ALA A 29 1.98 9.56 -10.77
CA ALA A 29 3.05 10.55 -10.74
C ALA A 29 2.52 11.97 -10.48
N GLU A 30 1.42 12.34 -11.15
CA GLU A 30 0.74 13.61 -10.94
C GLU A 30 0.15 13.71 -9.54
N ILE A 31 -0.50 12.63 -9.08
CA ILE A 31 -1.06 12.55 -7.74
C ILE A 31 0.03 12.79 -6.69
N HIS A 32 1.18 12.10 -6.79
CA HIS A 32 2.28 12.28 -5.85
C HIS A 32 2.87 13.70 -5.90
N GLY A 33 2.92 14.33 -7.08
CA GLY A 33 3.33 15.73 -7.22
C GLY A 33 2.39 16.70 -6.50
N GLU A 34 1.08 16.48 -6.60
CA GLU A 34 0.06 17.27 -5.91
C GLU A 34 0.09 17.05 -4.40
N MET A 35 0.28 15.81 -3.95
CA MET A 35 0.42 15.47 -2.54
C MET A 35 1.63 16.15 -1.90
N LYS A 36 2.75 16.29 -2.62
CA LYS A 36 3.92 17.01 -2.12
C LYS A 36 3.63 18.50 -1.88
N LYS A 37 2.75 19.11 -2.69
CA LYS A 37 2.32 20.51 -2.51
C LYS A 37 1.41 20.68 -1.29
N VAL A 38 0.54 19.71 -1.03
CA VAL A 38 -0.50 19.79 0.00
C VAL A 38 -0.01 19.30 1.37
N LEU A 39 0.68 18.15 1.42
CA LEU A 39 1.03 17.46 2.66
C LEU A 39 2.45 17.78 3.17
N LYS A 40 3.30 18.46 2.37
CA LYS A 40 4.69 18.80 2.71
C LYS A 40 5.43 17.62 3.37
N ASP A 41 5.83 17.74 4.63
CA ASP A 41 6.58 16.72 5.41
C ASP A 41 5.77 15.45 5.69
N GLY A 42 4.44 15.51 5.59
CA GLY A 42 3.54 14.35 5.68
C GLY A 42 3.29 13.64 4.34
N CYS A 43 4.02 13.98 3.28
CA CYS A 43 3.81 13.39 1.96
C CYS A 43 4.23 11.91 1.95
N PRO A 44 3.32 10.98 1.60
CA PRO A 44 3.66 9.57 1.44
C PRO A 44 4.57 9.38 0.22
N SER A 45 5.35 8.29 0.24
CA SER A 45 6.26 7.98 -0.86
C SER A 45 5.50 7.70 -2.17
N TYR A 46 6.17 7.93 -3.30
CA TYR A 46 5.62 7.60 -4.62
C TYR A 46 5.17 6.15 -4.74
N SER A 47 5.90 5.21 -4.12
CA SER A 47 5.54 3.80 -4.07
C SER A 47 4.22 3.56 -3.33
N THR A 48 4.01 4.26 -2.22
CA THR A 48 2.77 4.22 -1.44
C THR A 48 1.59 4.75 -2.26
N VAL A 49 1.78 5.88 -2.95
CA VAL A 49 0.77 6.48 -3.83
C VAL A 49 0.41 5.52 -4.99
N LYS A 50 1.42 4.87 -5.58
CA LYS A 50 1.21 3.89 -6.65
C LYS A 50 0.37 2.70 -6.19
N ILE A 51 0.60 2.19 -4.98
CA ILE A 51 -0.19 1.09 -4.40
C ILE A 51 -1.66 1.50 -4.27
N TRP A 52 -1.94 2.69 -3.73
CA TRP A 52 -3.31 3.18 -3.61
C TRP A 52 -4.00 3.35 -4.97
N VAL A 53 -3.31 3.93 -5.96
CA VAL A 53 -3.83 4.06 -7.33
C VAL A 53 -4.15 2.69 -7.93
N SER A 54 -3.26 1.70 -7.76
CA SER A 54 -3.49 0.33 -8.23
C SER A 54 -4.68 -0.34 -7.54
N LYS A 55 -4.89 -0.12 -6.23
CA LYS A 55 -6.08 -0.61 -5.50
C LYS A 55 -7.38 0.00 -6.02
N PHE A 56 -7.36 1.28 -6.43
CA PHE A 56 -8.55 1.94 -6.99
C PHE A 56 -8.88 1.47 -8.40
N GLN A 57 -7.87 1.15 -9.23
CA GLN A 57 -8.06 0.58 -10.56
C GLN A 57 -8.71 -0.80 -10.52
N THR A 58 -8.42 -1.61 -9.50
CA THR A 58 -8.96 -2.96 -9.35
C THR A 58 -10.32 -3.01 -8.62
N GLY A 59 -10.90 -1.85 -8.26
CA GLY A 59 -12.19 -1.76 -7.60
C GLY A 59 -12.19 -2.17 -6.12
N ASN A 60 -11.02 -2.24 -5.46
CA ASN A 60 -10.93 -2.53 -4.03
C ASN A 60 -11.22 -1.24 -3.22
N PHE A 61 -12.43 -1.11 -2.70
CA PHE A 61 -12.94 0.10 -2.02
C PHE A 61 -12.67 0.14 -0.50
N GLU A 62 -12.08 -0.90 0.09
CA GLU A 62 -11.95 -1.01 1.56
C GLU A 62 -11.01 0.06 2.15
N VAL A 63 -11.63 1.19 2.52
CA VAL A 63 -11.11 2.27 3.39
C VAL A 63 -11.31 1.83 4.83
N THR A 64 -10.54 0.84 5.25
CA THR A 64 -10.36 0.53 6.68
C THR A 64 -8.92 0.07 6.88
N ASP A 65 -7.99 1.01 6.87
CA ASP A 65 -6.65 0.80 7.39
C ASP A 65 -6.70 1.05 8.92
N GLU A 66 -7.01 0.00 9.69
CA GLU A 66 -6.45 -0.08 11.04
C GLU A 66 -4.92 -0.21 10.88
N PRO A 67 -4.10 0.58 11.60
CA PRO A 67 -2.67 0.59 11.40
C PRO A 67 -2.09 -0.76 11.80
N ARG A 68 -1.67 -1.58 10.83
CA ARG A 68 -0.66 -2.60 11.12
C ARG A 68 0.66 -1.90 11.40
N SER A 69 0.80 -1.58 12.69
CA SER A 69 2.00 -1.30 13.46
C SER A 69 3.30 -1.58 12.71
N CYS A 70 4.16 -0.57 12.71
CA CYS A 70 5.54 -0.61 12.30
C CYS A 70 6.21 -1.96 12.64
N GLN A 71 6.52 -2.76 11.63
CA GLN A 71 7.59 -3.74 11.70
C GLN A 71 8.59 -3.45 10.60
N LEU A 72 9.55 -2.59 10.93
CA LEU A 72 10.88 -2.62 10.33
C LEU A 72 11.55 -3.94 10.71
N THR A 73 11.23 -5.05 10.03
CA THR A 73 11.97 -6.31 10.16
C THR A 73 12.08 -7.02 8.79
N SER A 74 13.26 -6.87 8.18
CA SER A 74 13.86 -7.82 7.25
C SER A 74 13.05 -8.29 6.02
N THR A 75 13.17 -7.53 4.91
CA THR A 75 13.59 -7.96 3.55
C THR A 75 13.14 -9.31 2.94
N ARG A 76 12.17 -10.06 3.46
CA ARG A 76 11.73 -11.31 2.81
C ARG A 76 10.32 -11.73 3.24
N GLU A 77 9.31 -11.03 2.72
CA GLU A 77 7.94 -11.55 2.75
C GLU A 77 7.92 -12.92 2.06
N LYS A 78 7.70 -13.96 2.86
CA LYS A 78 7.63 -15.35 2.44
C LYS A 78 6.25 -15.89 2.82
N PRO A 79 5.19 -15.55 2.09
CA PRO A 79 3.83 -15.91 2.48
C PRO A 79 3.58 -17.43 2.52
N TYR A 80 4.47 -18.24 1.95
CA TYR A 80 4.30 -19.69 1.84
C TYR A 80 5.18 -20.44 2.84
N HIS A 81 4.58 -20.95 3.91
CA HIS A 81 5.25 -21.67 4.99
C HIS A 81 4.92 -23.16 4.96
N CYS A 82 5.93 -24.01 5.14
CA CYS A 82 5.72 -25.44 5.33
C CYS A 82 5.61 -25.75 6.82
N ASN A 83 4.43 -26.21 7.26
CA ASN A 83 4.18 -26.55 8.67
C ASN A 83 4.91 -27.83 9.12
N ILE A 84 5.53 -28.57 8.20
CA ILE A 84 6.24 -29.82 8.48
C ILE A 84 7.72 -29.55 8.82
N CYS A 85 8.37 -28.64 8.10
CA CYS A 85 9.81 -28.36 8.26
C CYS A 85 10.10 -26.90 8.67
N GLY A 86 9.09 -26.04 8.78
CA GLY A 86 9.23 -24.63 9.15
C GLY A 86 9.82 -23.73 8.06
N LYS A 87 10.16 -24.26 6.87
CA LYS A 87 10.73 -23.45 5.78
C LYS A 87 9.70 -22.51 5.18
N ALA A 88 10.14 -21.27 4.95
CA ALA A 88 9.35 -20.21 4.34
C ALA A 88 9.88 -19.88 2.93
N TYR A 89 8.97 -19.71 1.97
CA TYR A 89 9.25 -19.47 0.55
C TYR A 89 8.58 -18.19 0.06
N SER A 90 9.29 -17.41 -0.78
CA SER A 90 8.76 -16.16 -1.36
C SER A 90 7.94 -16.40 -2.63
N LYS A 91 8.07 -17.57 -3.26
CA LYS A 91 7.41 -17.92 -4.52
C LYS A 91 6.53 -19.16 -4.34
N LYS A 92 5.29 -19.10 -4.85
CA LYS A 92 4.32 -20.21 -4.81
C LYS A 92 4.87 -21.48 -5.48
N SER A 93 5.54 -21.33 -6.62
CA SER A 93 6.11 -22.47 -7.36
C SER A 93 7.18 -23.22 -6.56
N SER A 94 8.00 -22.51 -5.79
CA SER A 94 9.00 -23.12 -4.90
C SER A 94 8.36 -23.85 -3.73
N PHE A 95 7.29 -23.28 -3.15
CA PHE A 95 6.54 -23.94 -2.07
C PHE A 95 5.80 -25.20 -2.54
N VAL A 96 5.13 -25.14 -3.69
CA VAL A 96 4.40 -26.29 -4.26
C VAL A 96 5.37 -27.42 -4.60
N LYS A 97 6.52 -27.12 -5.20
CA LYS A 97 7.58 -28.11 -5.45
C LYS A 97 8.07 -28.77 -4.15
N HIS A 98 8.29 -27.97 -3.11
CA HIS A 98 8.68 -28.47 -1.80
C HIS A 98 7.61 -29.35 -1.13
N LYS A 99 6.32 -28.97 -1.24
CA LYS A 99 5.21 -29.75 -0.70
C LYS A 99 5.03 -31.09 -1.43
N CYS A 100 5.29 -31.11 -2.74
CA CYS A 100 5.19 -32.31 -3.56
C CYS A 100 6.38 -33.26 -3.35
N ASN A 101 7.59 -32.71 -3.18
CA ASN A 101 8.82 -33.46 -2.91
C ASN A 101 9.51 -32.87 -1.66
N PRO A 102 9.12 -33.30 -0.45
CA PRO A 102 9.74 -32.83 0.79
C PRO A 102 11.11 -33.49 0.98
N THR A 103 12.12 -33.08 0.20
CA THR A 103 13.51 -33.46 0.50
C THR A 103 14.00 -32.60 1.67
N LYS A 104 14.50 -33.29 2.70
CA LYS A 104 15.08 -32.68 3.90
C LYS A 104 16.52 -32.26 3.60
N ASP A 105 16.71 -31.13 2.93
CA ASP A 105 18.01 -30.43 2.87
C ASP A 105 18.20 -29.48 4.05
#